data_AF-A0A662A2A4-F1
#
_entry.id   AF-A0A662A2A4-F1
#
_cell.length_a   1.000
_cell.length_b   1.000
_cell.length_c   1.000
_cell.angle_alpha   90.00
_cell.angle_beta   90.00
_cell.angle_gamma   90.00
#
_symmetry.space_group_name_H-M   'P 1'
#
loop_
_entity.id
_entity.type
_entity.pdbx_description
1 polymer ?
#
loop_
_entity_poly.entity_id
_entity_poly.type
_entity_poly.pdbx_seq_one_letter_code
_entity_poly.pdbx_strand_id
1 'polypeptide(L)'
;MKIIYKITFSLVLLFGAGLYTWAQTQNSLYFMNGIPQANKVNPARSPDCGFYIGIPILSPLSTQFSSNPLAYEDIIYPHPTEDSLITFLHPLGDQEAFLNKLKPLNVVTADTRTSVLSIGFGTEAGFFSLDLATRAEANLYIPGDLARLVLEGADEGGVYNMDGTGTDFTGFNEIALGWSGAIGSHWKIGVRAKALFGFGDLSTSHSELEVSTSEELWNIHADMEFNASLPFAEVVYDEDGNIEDIIVEEEISNMRPAALFKQSFNAKNFGLGVDLGVDYRPTDRWLLSASVLDIGYIHWTDEVHKVSFKTDYDYTGLEVN
;
A
#
# COMPACT_ATOMS: atom_id res chain seq x y z
N MET A 1 -1.26 45.41 -11.95
CA MET A 1 -0.14 44.88 -11.13
C MET A 1 -0.56 44.03 -9.94
N LYS A 2 -1.38 44.50 -8.98
CA LYS A 2 -1.77 43.70 -7.79
C LYS A 2 -2.45 42.35 -8.10
N ILE A 3 -3.20 42.24 -9.19
CA ILE A 3 -3.86 40.99 -9.62
C ILE A 3 -2.85 39.98 -10.17
N ILE A 4 -1.84 40.45 -10.91
CA ILE A 4 -0.78 39.60 -11.48
C ILE A 4 0.03 38.99 -10.34
N TYR A 5 0.45 39.77 -9.34
CA TYR A 5 1.16 39.24 -8.17
C TYR A 5 0.35 38.21 -7.38
N LYS A 6 -0.98 38.37 -7.26
CA LYS A 6 -1.83 37.38 -6.60
C LYS A 6 -1.92 36.08 -7.41
N ILE A 7 -2.05 36.17 -8.73
CA ILE A 7 -2.09 35.01 -9.62
C ILE A 7 -0.73 34.29 -9.63
N THR A 8 0.37 35.02 -9.71
CA THR A 8 1.73 34.45 -9.68
C THR A 8 2.02 33.82 -8.33
N PHE A 9 1.62 34.43 -7.22
CA PHE A 9 1.79 33.85 -5.89
C PHE A 9 0.95 32.57 -5.69
N SER A 10 -0.30 32.54 -6.17
CA SER A 10 -1.13 31.34 -6.15
C SER A 10 -0.57 30.22 -7.04
N LEU A 11 -0.03 30.54 -8.22
CA LEU A 11 0.64 29.58 -9.10
C LEU A 11 1.93 29.02 -8.50
N VAL A 12 2.71 29.86 -7.82
CA VAL A 12 3.93 29.42 -7.12
C VAL A 12 3.60 28.56 -5.90
N LEU A 13 2.48 28.81 -5.21
CA LEU A 13 1.99 27.95 -4.13
C LEU A 13 1.47 26.59 -4.65
N LEU A 14 0.80 26.57 -5.81
CA LEU A 14 0.34 25.34 -6.46
C LEU A 14 1.49 24.51 -7.02
N PHE A 15 2.56 25.13 -7.54
CA PHE A 15 3.76 24.42 -8.02
C PHE A 15 4.76 24.10 -6.91
N GLY A 16 4.81 24.89 -5.84
CA GLY A 16 5.70 24.67 -4.69
C GLY A 16 5.25 23.55 -3.75
N ALA A 17 3.99 23.12 -3.84
CA ALA A 17 3.44 21.99 -3.06
C ALA A 17 3.77 20.61 -3.68
N GLY A 18 4.46 20.55 -4.81
CA GLY A 18 4.82 19.30 -5.50
C GLY A 18 5.99 18.51 -4.90
N LEU A 19 6.34 18.74 -3.63
CA LEU A 19 7.45 18.04 -2.98
C LEU A 19 6.93 16.77 -2.29
N TYR A 20 7.18 15.64 -2.96
CA TYR A 20 7.17 14.28 -2.41
C TYR A 20 5.84 13.71 -1.89
N THR A 21 4.74 13.83 -2.63
CA THR A 21 3.53 13.05 -2.34
C THR A 21 3.58 11.69 -3.06
N TRP A 22 4.09 10.67 -2.37
CA TRP A 22 4.01 9.27 -2.79
C TRP A 22 2.62 8.74 -2.45
N ALA A 23 1.65 9.00 -3.32
CA ALA A 23 0.33 8.38 -3.26
C ALA A 23 -0.26 8.37 -4.68
N GLN A 24 0.15 7.42 -5.50
CA GLN A 24 -0.43 7.24 -6.83
C GLN A 24 -1.67 6.34 -6.74
N THR A 25 -2.82 6.95 -6.48
CA THR A 25 -4.12 6.28 -6.66
C THR A 25 -4.38 6.03 -8.16
N GLN A 26 -5.20 5.04 -8.47
CA GLN A 26 -5.65 4.71 -9.82
C GLN A 26 -6.24 5.92 -10.56
N ASN A 27 -5.44 6.56 -11.42
CA ASN A 27 -5.83 7.76 -12.17
C ASN A 27 -6.90 7.50 -13.24
N SER A 28 -7.05 6.25 -13.70
CA SER A 28 -8.02 5.91 -14.75
C SER A 28 -9.46 6.21 -14.33
N LEU A 29 -9.78 6.08 -13.03
CA LEU A 29 -11.12 6.31 -12.49
C LEU A 29 -11.46 7.81 -12.36
N TYR A 30 -10.45 8.69 -12.28
CA TYR A 30 -10.62 10.08 -11.88
C TYR A 30 -11.58 10.86 -12.79
N PHE A 31 -11.49 10.62 -14.09
CA PHE A 31 -12.35 11.26 -15.10
C PHE A 31 -13.40 10.33 -15.71
N MET A 32 -13.60 9.14 -15.15
CA MET A 32 -14.71 8.27 -15.53
C MET A 32 -16.01 8.85 -14.96
N ASN A 33 -16.80 9.50 -15.84
CA ASN A 33 -18.13 9.99 -15.49
C ASN A 33 -19.13 8.82 -15.35
N GLY A 34 -20.16 9.01 -14.53
CA GLY A 34 -21.33 8.14 -14.49
C GLY A 34 -21.19 6.85 -13.68
N ILE A 35 -19.99 6.48 -13.22
CA ILE A 35 -19.80 5.27 -12.39
C ILE A 35 -19.72 5.62 -10.90
N PRO A 36 -20.35 4.82 -10.00
CA PRO A 36 -20.28 5.03 -8.55
C PRO A 36 -18.86 5.11 -8.01
N GLN A 37 -17.93 4.33 -8.56
CA GLN A 37 -16.55 4.17 -8.09
C GLN A 37 -15.72 5.46 -8.19
N ALA A 38 -16.13 6.42 -9.04
CA ALA A 38 -15.44 7.71 -9.15
C ALA A 38 -15.48 8.51 -7.83
N ASN A 39 -16.46 8.26 -6.96
CA ASN A 39 -16.54 8.91 -5.64
C ASN A 39 -15.38 8.52 -4.70
N LYS A 40 -14.71 7.38 -4.96
CA LYS A 40 -13.60 6.85 -4.15
C LYS A 40 -12.29 7.61 -4.40
N VAL A 41 -12.14 8.19 -5.58
CA VAL A 41 -10.97 8.98 -5.98
C VAL A 41 -11.23 10.48 -5.88
N ASN A 42 -12.50 10.90 -5.92
CA ASN A 42 -12.91 12.26 -5.56
C ASN A 42 -14.35 12.26 -5.00
N PRO A 43 -14.54 12.58 -3.70
CA PRO A 43 -15.87 12.59 -3.07
C PRO A 43 -16.89 13.54 -3.71
N ALA A 44 -16.48 14.57 -4.44
CA ALA A 44 -17.41 15.45 -5.15
C ALA A 44 -18.10 14.76 -6.34
N ARG A 45 -17.59 13.60 -6.77
CA ARG A 45 -18.13 12.84 -7.88
C ARG A 45 -19.34 12.04 -7.39
N SER A 46 -20.43 12.15 -8.13
CA SER A 46 -21.62 11.31 -7.93
C SER A 46 -21.91 10.62 -9.26
N PRO A 47 -22.47 9.40 -9.23
CA PRO A 47 -22.93 8.77 -10.44
C PRO A 47 -24.08 9.56 -11.07
N ASP A 48 -24.31 9.31 -12.36
CA ASP A 48 -25.44 9.92 -13.08
C ASP A 48 -26.78 9.24 -12.70
N CYS A 49 -26.73 8.02 -12.14
CA CYS A 49 -27.91 7.33 -11.65
C CYS A 49 -28.33 7.87 -10.27
N GLY A 50 -29.65 8.01 -10.08
CA GLY A 50 -30.21 8.48 -8.80
C GLY A 50 -30.15 7.45 -7.66
N PHE A 51 -29.84 6.19 -7.95
CA PHE A 51 -29.69 5.13 -6.96
C PHE A 51 -28.72 4.07 -7.49
N TYR A 52 -27.94 3.45 -6.59
CA TYR A 52 -27.20 2.24 -6.90
C TYR A 52 -27.04 1.34 -5.67
N ILE A 53 -26.83 0.06 -5.93
CA ILE A 53 -26.37 -0.93 -4.94
C ILE A 53 -25.25 -1.78 -5.56
N GLY A 54 -24.13 -1.86 -4.86
CA GLY A 54 -23.01 -2.76 -5.13
C GLY A 54 -23.04 -3.90 -4.13
N ILE A 55 -23.04 -5.13 -4.63
CA ILE A 55 -23.15 -6.34 -3.82
C ILE A 55 -21.82 -7.12 -3.80
N PRO A 56 -21.48 -7.82 -2.70
CA PRO A 56 -20.15 -8.38 -2.45
C PRO A 56 -19.58 -9.27 -3.57
N ILE A 57 -20.44 -10.04 -4.27
CA ILE A 57 -20.02 -11.00 -5.31
C ILE A 57 -19.69 -10.32 -6.64
N LEU A 58 -20.32 -9.18 -6.93
CA LEU A 58 -20.08 -8.39 -8.15
C LEU A 58 -19.24 -7.14 -7.89
N SER A 59 -18.77 -6.99 -6.66
CA SER A 59 -18.00 -5.83 -6.27
C SER A 59 -16.64 -5.84 -6.96
N PRO A 60 -16.16 -4.66 -7.40
CA PRO A 60 -14.85 -4.56 -8.01
C PRO A 60 -13.76 -4.92 -6.99
N LEU A 61 -12.94 -5.91 -7.36
CA LEU A 61 -11.62 -6.10 -6.79
C LEU A 61 -10.66 -5.19 -7.55
N SER A 62 -10.03 -4.27 -6.83
CA SER A 62 -8.96 -3.42 -7.33
C SER A 62 -7.67 -3.88 -6.68
N THR A 63 -6.72 -4.34 -7.48
CA THR A 63 -5.37 -4.65 -7.01
C THR A 63 -4.39 -3.87 -7.88
N GLN A 64 -3.49 -3.14 -7.22
CA GLN A 64 -2.42 -2.39 -7.83
C GLN A 64 -1.10 -2.97 -7.37
N PHE A 65 -0.22 -3.25 -8.32
CA PHE A 65 1.18 -3.56 -8.08
C PHE A 65 2.04 -2.46 -8.67
N SER A 66 3.01 -1.97 -7.92
CA SER A 66 3.96 -0.98 -8.42
C SER A 66 5.35 -1.25 -7.87
N SER A 67 6.36 -0.87 -8.65
CA SER A 67 7.74 -0.92 -8.21
C SER A 67 8.43 0.40 -8.54
N ASN A 68 9.34 0.84 -7.67
CA ASN A 68 10.08 2.09 -7.90
C ASN A 68 11.19 2.00 -8.97
N PRO A 69 11.77 0.85 -9.37
CA PRO A 69 12.79 0.78 -10.41
C PRO A 69 12.36 -0.02 -11.65
N LEU A 70 11.40 -0.93 -11.51
CA LEU A 70 11.12 -2.01 -12.44
C LEU A 70 9.76 -1.77 -13.10
N ALA A 71 9.75 -1.82 -14.43
CA ALA A 71 8.55 -1.97 -15.22
C ALA A 71 8.25 -3.45 -15.48
N TYR A 72 7.02 -3.74 -15.92
CA TYR A 72 6.61 -5.10 -16.29
C TYR A 72 7.56 -5.73 -17.34
N GLU A 73 7.99 -4.93 -18.32
CA GLU A 73 8.89 -5.37 -19.40
C GLU A 73 10.33 -5.65 -18.96
N ASP A 74 10.75 -5.14 -17.80
CA ASP A 74 12.09 -5.45 -17.25
C ASP A 74 12.12 -6.86 -16.61
N ILE A 75 10.95 -7.44 -16.29
CA ILE A 75 10.83 -8.75 -15.64
C ILE A 75 10.35 -9.81 -16.63
N ILE A 76 9.38 -9.48 -17.49
CA ILE A 76 8.75 -10.39 -18.44
C ILE A 76 8.86 -9.81 -19.85
N TYR A 77 9.55 -10.51 -20.73
CA TYR A 77 9.80 -10.05 -22.10
C TYR A 77 9.77 -11.20 -23.11
N PRO A 78 9.57 -10.90 -24.42
CA PRO A 78 9.48 -11.92 -25.45
C PRO A 78 10.77 -12.75 -25.57
N HIS A 79 10.61 -14.05 -25.81
CA HIS A 79 11.70 -14.93 -26.16
C HIS A 79 12.35 -14.47 -27.48
N PRO A 80 13.68 -14.46 -27.62
CA PRO A 80 14.35 -13.94 -28.82
C PRO A 80 13.95 -14.64 -30.13
N THR A 81 13.57 -15.91 -30.06
CA THR A 81 13.30 -16.76 -31.23
C THR A 81 11.97 -17.50 -31.21
N GLU A 82 11.22 -17.45 -30.11
CA GLU A 82 9.98 -18.24 -29.95
C GLU A 82 8.82 -17.30 -29.58
N ASP A 83 7.60 -17.71 -29.90
CA ASP A 83 6.38 -16.99 -29.49
C ASP A 83 6.02 -17.34 -28.04
N SER A 84 6.95 -17.04 -27.12
CA SER A 84 6.84 -17.28 -25.69
C SER A 84 7.39 -16.09 -24.91
N LEU A 85 7.02 -15.98 -23.63
CA LEU A 85 7.55 -14.97 -22.71
C LEU A 85 8.59 -15.63 -21.79
N ILE A 86 9.71 -14.95 -21.61
CA ILE A 86 10.77 -15.33 -20.67
C ILE A 86 10.97 -14.26 -19.61
N THR A 87 11.72 -14.62 -18.59
CA THR A 87 12.14 -13.70 -17.52
C THR A 87 13.66 -13.60 -17.48
N PHE A 88 14.17 -12.67 -16.66
CA PHE A 88 15.60 -12.55 -16.37
C PHE A 88 16.25 -13.81 -15.77
N LEU A 89 15.43 -14.76 -15.25
CA LEU A 89 15.91 -16.05 -14.71
C LEU A 89 16.00 -17.15 -15.77
N HIS A 90 15.53 -16.91 -16.99
CA HIS A 90 15.64 -17.89 -18.08
C HIS A 90 17.11 -17.98 -18.55
N PRO A 91 17.60 -19.14 -19.05
CA PRO A 91 18.97 -19.25 -19.58
C PRO A 91 19.31 -18.30 -20.74
N LEU A 92 18.29 -17.75 -21.39
CA LEU A 92 18.41 -16.74 -22.46
C LEU A 92 17.95 -15.34 -22.00
N GLY A 93 17.68 -15.19 -20.70
CA GLY A 93 17.35 -13.92 -20.08
C GLY A 93 18.61 -13.11 -19.77
N ASP A 94 18.44 -11.80 -19.70
CA ASP A 94 19.50 -10.85 -19.37
C ASP A 94 19.44 -10.48 -17.89
N GLN A 95 20.15 -11.25 -17.06
CA GLN A 95 20.25 -11.03 -15.61
C GLN A 95 21.00 -9.73 -15.28
N GLU A 96 22.04 -9.38 -16.07
CA GLU A 96 22.84 -8.18 -15.86
C GLU A 96 22.01 -6.92 -16.15
N ALA A 97 21.20 -6.92 -17.21
CA ALA A 97 20.27 -5.83 -17.49
C ALA A 97 19.24 -5.65 -16.36
N PHE A 98 18.74 -6.74 -15.78
CA PHE A 98 17.84 -6.69 -14.62
C PHE A 98 18.53 -6.04 -13.40
N LEU A 99 19.72 -6.54 -13.03
CA LEU A 99 20.48 -6.02 -11.88
C LEU A 99 20.86 -4.54 -12.05
N ASN A 100 21.19 -4.11 -13.27
CA ASN A 100 21.51 -2.71 -13.58
C ASN A 100 20.33 -1.75 -13.43
N LYS A 101 19.08 -2.24 -13.40
CA LYS A 101 17.89 -1.42 -13.15
C LYS A 101 17.62 -1.21 -11.67
N LEU A 102 18.17 -2.06 -10.81
CA LEU A 102 17.92 -2.00 -9.37
C LEU A 102 18.56 -0.77 -8.75
N LYS A 103 17.83 -0.15 -7.84
CA LYS A 103 18.31 0.91 -6.95
C LYS A 103 18.97 0.29 -5.72
N PRO A 104 19.71 1.09 -4.92
CA PRO A 104 20.21 0.63 -3.63
C PRO A 104 19.11 0.03 -2.75
N LEU A 105 17.92 0.66 -2.73
CA LEU A 105 16.71 0.13 -2.11
C LEU A 105 15.55 0.13 -3.11
N ASN A 106 14.99 -1.06 -3.35
CA ASN A 106 13.89 -1.28 -4.27
C ASN A 106 12.62 -1.50 -3.45
N VAL A 107 11.54 -0.81 -3.82
CA VAL A 107 10.25 -0.94 -3.13
C VAL A 107 9.25 -1.56 -4.10
N VAL A 108 8.60 -2.64 -3.66
CA VAL A 108 7.47 -3.26 -4.33
C VAL A 108 6.24 -3.06 -3.47
N THR A 109 5.23 -2.36 -4.01
CA THR A 109 3.97 -2.06 -3.33
C THR A 109 2.86 -2.88 -3.95
N ALA A 110 2.01 -3.45 -3.09
CA ALA A 110 0.74 -4.05 -3.45
C ALA A 110 -0.39 -3.38 -2.65
N ASP A 111 -1.31 -2.71 -3.33
CA ASP A 111 -2.56 -2.18 -2.73
C ASP A 111 -3.72 -3.01 -3.26
N THR A 112 -4.51 -3.60 -2.35
CA THR A 112 -5.74 -4.30 -2.69
C THR A 112 -6.91 -3.69 -1.96
N ARG A 113 -7.93 -3.34 -2.74
CA ARG A 113 -9.21 -2.83 -2.26
C ARG A 113 -10.35 -3.64 -2.83
N THR A 114 -11.24 -4.09 -1.95
CA THR A 114 -12.51 -4.71 -2.34
C THR A 114 -13.67 -4.00 -1.67
N SER A 115 -14.76 -3.79 -2.41
CA SER A 115 -16.01 -3.29 -1.84
C SER A 115 -16.83 -4.48 -1.36
N VAL A 116 -17.26 -4.51 -0.11
CA VAL A 116 -18.22 -5.52 0.34
C VAL A 116 -19.64 -5.05 0.02
N LEU A 117 -19.96 -3.82 0.36
CA LEU A 117 -21.26 -3.21 0.11
C LEU A 117 -21.03 -1.77 -0.33
N SER A 118 -21.85 -1.29 -1.26
CA SER A 118 -21.89 0.13 -1.59
C SER A 118 -23.32 0.50 -1.94
N ILE A 119 -23.88 1.51 -1.29
CA ILE A 119 -25.23 1.99 -1.55
C ILE A 119 -25.12 3.49 -1.77
N GLY A 120 -25.79 4.01 -2.78
CA GLY A 120 -25.90 5.45 -2.97
C GLY A 120 -27.25 5.86 -3.48
N PHE A 121 -27.69 7.06 -3.08
CA PHE A 121 -28.95 7.62 -3.50
C PHE A 121 -28.88 9.14 -3.60
N GLY A 122 -29.51 9.67 -4.65
CA GLY A 122 -29.67 11.08 -4.90
C GLY A 122 -30.91 11.64 -4.22
N THR A 123 -30.82 12.86 -3.73
CA THR A 123 -31.92 13.66 -3.17
C THR A 123 -31.81 15.10 -3.69
N GLU A 124 -32.79 15.94 -3.39
CA GLU A 124 -32.71 17.38 -3.67
C GLU A 124 -31.54 18.06 -2.94
N ALA A 125 -31.14 17.53 -1.79
CA ALA A 125 -30.03 18.04 -0.98
C ALA A 125 -28.64 17.56 -1.46
N GLY A 126 -28.58 16.72 -2.50
CA GLY A 126 -27.36 16.11 -3.02
C GLY A 126 -27.39 14.59 -2.96
N PHE A 127 -26.23 13.99 -3.21
CA PHE A 127 -26.04 12.55 -3.31
C PHE A 127 -25.38 12.01 -2.03
N PHE A 128 -25.99 10.99 -1.43
CA PHE A 128 -25.48 10.30 -0.26
C PHE A 128 -24.95 8.93 -0.66
N SER A 129 -23.87 8.49 -0.02
CA SER A 129 -23.31 7.14 -0.20
C SER A 129 -22.93 6.50 1.12
N LEU A 130 -23.08 5.19 1.20
CA LEU A 130 -22.57 4.33 2.26
C LEU A 130 -21.73 3.25 1.60
N ASP A 131 -20.47 3.12 2.02
CA ASP A 131 -19.56 2.09 1.55
C ASP A 131 -19.06 1.26 2.72
N LEU A 132 -18.99 -0.05 2.50
CA LEU A 132 -18.20 -0.96 3.29
C LEU A 132 -17.12 -1.55 2.38
N ALA A 133 -15.85 -1.39 2.75
CA ALA A 133 -14.72 -1.86 1.97
C ALA A 133 -13.64 -2.48 2.85
N THR A 134 -12.86 -3.38 2.27
CA THR A 134 -11.66 -3.94 2.87
C THR A 134 -10.46 -3.46 2.08
N ARG A 135 -9.40 -3.05 2.77
CA ARG A 135 -8.15 -2.55 2.21
C ARG A 135 -6.99 -3.30 2.82
N ALA A 136 -6.03 -3.69 2.00
CA ALA A 136 -4.78 -4.29 2.40
C ALA A 136 -3.67 -3.68 1.56
N GLU A 137 -2.70 -3.07 2.22
CA GLU A 137 -1.50 -2.49 1.60
C GLU A 137 -0.29 -3.27 2.10
N ALA A 138 0.64 -3.60 1.20
CA ALA A 138 1.90 -4.23 1.53
C ALA A 138 3.04 -3.55 0.77
N ASN A 139 4.14 -3.25 1.47
CA ASN A 139 5.38 -2.74 0.90
C ASN A 139 6.51 -3.71 1.23
N LEU A 140 7.24 -4.16 0.22
CA LEU A 140 8.45 -4.97 0.36
C LEU A 140 9.65 -4.11 -0.01
N TYR A 141 10.63 -4.05 0.90
CA TYR A 141 11.85 -3.29 0.72
C TYR A 141 13.00 -4.29 0.48
N ILE A 142 13.53 -4.25 -0.74
CA ILE A 142 14.50 -5.22 -1.24
C ILE A 142 15.77 -4.45 -1.64
N PRO A 143 16.88 -4.58 -0.88
CA PRO A 143 18.14 -3.98 -1.26
C PRO A 143 18.67 -4.52 -2.59
N GLY A 144 19.33 -3.67 -3.38
CA GLY A 144 19.95 -4.09 -4.63
C GLY A 144 21.05 -5.13 -4.42
N ASP A 145 21.80 -5.02 -3.32
CA ASP A 145 22.88 -5.96 -2.98
C ASP A 145 22.35 -7.34 -2.57
N LEU A 146 21.14 -7.42 -2.00
CA LEU A 146 20.49 -8.71 -1.76
C LEU A 146 20.20 -9.43 -3.10
N ALA A 147 19.69 -8.69 -4.09
CA ALA A 147 19.45 -9.27 -5.42
C ALA A 147 20.75 -9.68 -6.11
N ARG A 148 21.83 -8.87 -5.99
CA ARG A 148 23.17 -9.23 -6.50
C ARG A 148 23.70 -10.49 -5.82
N LEU A 149 23.69 -10.54 -4.49
CA LEU A 149 24.19 -11.70 -3.73
C LEU A 149 23.46 -12.99 -4.11
N VAL A 150 22.13 -12.94 -4.28
CA VAL A 150 21.32 -14.13 -4.63
C VAL A 150 21.54 -14.56 -6.09
N LEU A 151 21.71 -13.61 -7.00
CA LEU A 151 21.74 -13.89 -8.44
C LEU A 151 23.16 -14.10 -9.00
N GLU A 152 24.13 -13.33 -8.53
CA GLU A 152 25.55 -13.41 -8.95
C GLU A 152 26.38 -14.27 -7.99
N GLY A 153 25.92 -14.45 -6.75
CA GLY A 153 26.68 -15.10 -5.69
C GLY A 153 27.50 -14.11 -4.88
N ALA A 154 28.26 -14.64 -3.93
CA ALA A 154 29.15 -13.86 -3.08
C ALA A 154 30.54 -13.71 -3.72
N ASP A 155 31.04 -12.48 -3.76
CA ASP A 155 32.42 -12.17 -4.10
C ASP A 155 33.34 -12.44 -2.90
N GLU A 156 34.59 -12.80 -3.17
CA GLU A 156 35.61 -12.92 -2.13
C GLU A 156 35.96 -11.53 -1.56
N GLY A 157 35.75 -11.34 -0.25
CA GLY A 157 35.93 -10.04 0.40
C GLY A 157 34.83 -9.03 0.08
N GLY A 158 33.70 -9.48 -0.46
CA GLY A 158 32.53 -8.65 -0.77
C GLY A 158 31.87 -8.11 0.49
N VAL A 159 31.32 -6.90 0.40
CA VAL A 159 30.47 -6.31 1.43
C VAL A 159 29.14 -5.96 0.78
N TYR A 160 28.07 -6.58 1.24
CA TYR A 160 26.71 -6.43 0.73
C TYR A 160 25.90 -5.63 1.74
N ASN A 161 25.54 -4.40 1.37
CA ASN A 161 24.71 -3.55 2.20
C ASN A 161 23.24 -3.88 1.95
N MET A 162 22.58 -4.43 2.98
CA MET A 162 21.19 -4.79 2.97
C MET A 162 20.34 -3.87 3.87
N ASP A 163 20.82 -2.67 4.14
CA ASP A 163 20.12 -1.69 4.96
C ASP A 163 18.76 -1.34 4.35
N GLY A 164 17.78 -1.18 5.22
CA GLY A 164 16.40 -0.92 4.83
C GLY A 164 15.66 -2.15 4.30
N THR A 165 16.22 -3.37 4.39
CA THR A 165 15.44 -4.60 4.17
C THR A 165 14.26 -4.63 5.12
N GLY A 166 13.07 -4.86 4.59
CA GLY A 166 11.91 -4.86 5.45
C GLY A 166 10.63 -5.15 4.72
N THR A 167 9.56 -5.19 5.52
CA THR A 167 8.21 -5.28 5.04
C THR A 167 7.32 -4.38 5.88
N ASP A 168 6.39 -3.72 5.21
CA ASP A 168 5.24 -3.10 5.85
C ASP A 168 3.98 -3.74 5.32
N PHE A 169 2.99 -3.94 6.19
CA PHE A 169 1.67 -4.41 5.86
C PHE A 169 0.65 -3.69 6.71
N THR A 170 -0.42 -3.21 6.11
CA THR A 170 -1.55 -2.64 6.84
C THR A 170 -2.86 -3.14 6.24
N GLY A 171 -3.66 -3.80 7.07
CA GLY A 171 -4.96 -4.35 6.71
C GLY A 171 -6.08 -3.76 7.56
N PHE A 172 -7.11 -3.19 6.92
CA PHE A 172 -8.26 -2.62 7.63
C PHE A 172 -9.57 -2.68 6.84
N ASN A 173 -10.69 -2.66 7.57
CA ASN A 173 -12.01 -2.44 7.02
C ASN A 173 -12.43 -0.98 7.20
N GLU A 174 -13.15 -0.45 6.23
CA GLU A 174 -13.63 0.92 6.16
C GLU A 174 -15.15 0.92 6.04
N ILE A 175 -15.84 1.59 6.98
CA ILE A 175 -17.21 2.04 6.80
C ILE A 175 -17.17 3.53 6.48
N ALA A 176 -17.70 3.92 5.32
CA ALA A 176 -17.65 5.30 4.88
C ALA A 176 -19.03 5.86 4.55
N LEU A 177 -19.30 7.07 5.03
CA LEU A 177 -20.49 7.85 4.73
C LEU A 177 -20.10 9.06 3.89
N GLY A 178 -20.59 9.11 2.67
CA GLY A 178 -20.32 10.18 1.72
C GLY A 178 -21.52 11.10 1.51
N TRP A 179 -21.25 12.38 1.29
CA TRP A 179 -22.18 13.34 0.74
C TRP A 179 -21.50 14.15 -0.36
N SER A 180 -22.21 14.41 -1.45
CA SER A 180 -21.78 15.36 -2.47
C SER A 180 -22.94 16.22 -2.96
N GLY A 181 -22.66 17.48 -3.25
CA GLY A 181 -23.69 18.45 -3.59
C GLY A 181 -23.16 19.57 -4.46
N ALA A 182 -24.01 20.06 -5.37
CA ALA A 182 -23.71 21.25 -6.14
C ALA A 182 -23.93 22.50 -5.27
N ILE A 183 -22.99 23.44 -5.35
CA ILE A 183 -23.08 24.76 -4.72
C ILE A 183 -23.10 25.81 -5.83
N GLY A 184 -24.29 26.35 -6.10
CA GLY A 184 -24.51 27.21 -7.27
C GLY A 184 -24.39 26.42 -8.58
N SER A 185 -23.97 27.10 -9.65
CA SER A 185 -23.90 26.52 -11.00
C SER A 185 -22.53 25.96 -11.39
N HIS A 186 -21.48 26.31 -10.66
CA HIS A 186 -20.09 26.04 -11.09
C HIS A 186 -19.32 25.12 -10.14
N TRP A 187 -19.76 24.97 -8.89
CA TRP A 187 -19.04 24.20 -7.87
C TRP A 187 -19.82 22.96 -7.49
N LYS A 188 -19.10 21.88 -7.27
CA LYS A 188 -19.59 20.70 -6.61
C LYS A 188 -18.56 20.27 -5.58
N ILE A 189 -19.03 20.02 -4.37
CA ILE A 189 -18.18 19.58 -3.27
C ILE A 189 -18.60 18.20 -2.82
N GLY A 190 -17.69 17.49 -2.18
CA GLY A 190 -18.01 16.26 -1.50
C GLY A 190 -17.13 16.04 -0.28
N VAL A 191 -17.71 15.33 0.67
CA VAL A 191 -17.05 14.89 1.91
C VAL A 191 -17.39 13.43 2.13
N ARG A 192 -16.43 12.67 2.65
CA ARG A 192 -16.63 11.27 3.04
C ARG A 192 -16.01 11.05 4.40
N ALA A 193 -16.83 10.79 5.40
CA ALA A 193 -16.37 10.42 6.74
C ALA A 193 -16.16 8.91 6.81
N LYS A 194 -15.10 8.45 7.47
CA LYS A 194 -14.70 7.04 7.53
C LYS A 194 -14.48 6.60 8.96
N ALA A 195 -15.03 5.44 9.29
CA ALA A 195 -14.66 4.63 10.44
C ALA A 195 -13.79 3.47 9.95
N LEU A 196 -12.60 3.34 10.53
CA LEU A 196 -11.58 2.38 10.14
C LEU A 196 -11.40 1.34 11.25
N PHE A 197 -11.27 0.08 10.89
CA PHE A 197 -11.10 -1.04 11.80
C PHE A 197 -9.92 -1.88 11.33
N GLY A 198 -8.78 -1.74 12.00
CA GLY A 198 -7.55 -2.45 11.69
C GLY A 198 -7.63 -3.91 12.11
N PHE A 199 -7.29 -4.81 11.19
CA PHE A 199 -7.25 -6.26 11.46
C PHE A 199 -5.83 -6.84 11.40
N GLY A 200 -4.84 -6.06 10.96
CA GLY A 200 -3.44 -6.45 11.02
C GLY A 200 -2.53 -5.31 10.58
N ASP A 201 -1.40 -5.16 11.27
CA ASP A 201 -0.35 -4.22 10.92
C ASP A 201 1.02 -4.86 11.16
N LEU A 202 1.97 -4.58 10.29
CA LEU A 202 3.38 -4.92 10.42
C LEU A 202 4.17 -3.76 9.83
N SER A 203 5.17 -3.28 10.55
CA SER A 203 6.05 -2.23 10.07
C SER A 203 7.49 -2.48 10.49
N THR A 204 8.42 -2.19 9.59
CA THR A 204 9.85 -2.22 9.87
C THR A 204 10.29 -0.81 10.27
N SER A 205 10.56 -0.56 11.55
CA SER A 205 10.98 0.76 12.04
C SER A 205 12.48 1.00 11.95
N HIS A 206 13.27 -0.07 11.97
CA HIS A 206 14.72 -0.02 11.83
C HIS A 206 15.21 -1.26 11.10
N SER A 207 16.17 -1.09 10.18
CA SER A 207 16.83 -2.17 9.47
C SER A 207 18.23 -1.73 9.07
N GLU A 208 19.19 -2.20 9.85
CA GLU A 208 20.60 -2.23 9.48
C GLU A 208 20.98 -3.70 9.29
N LEU A 209 21.45 -4.05 8.10
CA LEU A 209 21.84 -5.41 7.77
C LEU A 209 23.02 -5.34 6.81
N GLU A 210 24.14 -5.90 7.23
CA GLU A 210 25.34 -6.01 6.40
C GLU A 210 25.80 -7.46 6.37
N VAL A 211 26.15 -7.93 5.18
CA VAL A 211 26.76 -9.24 4.98
C VAL A 211 28.13 -9.03 4.36
N SER A 212 29.17 -9.37 5.11
CA SER A 212 30.56 -9.37 4.65
C SER A 212 31.00 -10.80 4.36
N THR A 213 31.49 -11.07 3.15
CA THR A 213 31.81 -12.42 2.68
C THR A 213 33.32 -12.62 2.55
N SER A 214 33.81 -13.80 2.94
CA SER A 214 35.19 -14.26 2.69
C SER A 214 35.19 -15.76 2.37
N GLU A 215 36.32 -16.31 1.92
CA GLU A 215 36.42 -17.75 1.62
C GLU A 215 36.16 -18.64 2.85
N GLU A 216 36.52 -18.15 4.04
CA GLU A 216 36.47 -18.93 5.29
C GLU A 216 35.22 -18.62 6.13
N LEU A 217 34.71 -17.39 6.05
CA LEU A 217 33.70 -16.88 6.96
C LEU A 217 32.84 -15.79 6.33
N TRP A 218 31.54 -15.84 6.54
CA TRP A 218 30.63 -14.73 6.28
C TRP A 218 30.23 -14.10 7.61
N ASN A 219 30.50 -12.81 7.78
CA ASN A 219 30.05 -12.05 8.93
C ASN A 219 28.71 -11.38 8.59
N ILE A 220 27.72 -11.59 9.45
CA ILE A 220 26.39 -11.03 9.34
C ILE A 220 26.19 -10.09 10.53
N HIS A 221 26.07 -8.80 10.24
CA HIS A 221 25.68 -7.79 11.21
C HIS A 221 24.21 -7.44 10.98
N ALA A 222 23.35 -7.62 11.97
CA ALA A 222 21.96 -7.22 11.89
C ALA A 222 21.53 -6.44 13.13
N ASP A 223 20.88 -5.30 12.91
CA ASP A 223 20.13 -4.54 13.91
C ASP A 223 18.78 -4.15 13.30
N MET A 224 17.74 -4.88 13.65
CA MET A 224 16.41 -4.75 13.07
C MET A 224 15.35 -4.55 14.15
N GLU A 225 14.36 -3.73 13.83
CA GLU A 225 13.22 -3.47 14.70
C GLU A 225 11.91 -3.54 13.90
N PHE A 226 10.97 -4.33 14.41
CA PHE A 226 9.65 -4.51 13.84
C PHE A 226 8.58 -4.17 14.86
N ASN A 227 7.51 -3.54 14.40
CA ASN A 227 6.28 -3.35 15.17
C ASN A 227 5.16 -4.11 14.45
N ALA A 228 4.34 -4.84 15.20
CA ALA A 228 3.23 -5.58 14.66
C ALA A 228 1.98 -5.41 15.53
N SER A 229 0.81 -5.43 14.91
CA SER A 229 -0.48 -5.65 15.57
C SER A 229 -1.13 -6.86 14.93
N LEU A 230 -1.21 -7.97 15.68
CA LEU A 230 -1.68 -9.26 15.18
C LEU A 230 -2.92 -9.74 15.95
N PRO A 231 -4.05 -9.03 15.88
CA PRO A 231 -5.24 -9.38 16.68
C PRO A 231 -5.86 -10.74 16.34
N PHE A 232 -5.32 -11.48 15.38
CA PHE A 232 -5.79 -12.80 14.92
C PHE A 232 -4.87 -13.95 15.37
N ALA A 233 -3.76 -13.64 16.04
CA ALA A 233 -2.77 -14.60 16.46
C ALA A 233 -2.23 -14.27 17.85
N GLU A 234 -1.93 -15.30 18.62
CA GLU A 234 -1.19 -15.19 19.87
C GLU A 234 0.30 -15.33 19.56
N VAL A 235 1.10 -14.35 20.01
CA VAL A 235 2.56 -14.41 19.90
C VAL A 235 3.12 -14.99 21.19
N VAL A 236 3.75 -16.15 21.09
CA VAL A 236 4.37 -16.87 22.21
C VAL A 236 5.84 -16.50 22.28
N TYR A 237 6.30 -16.20 23.49
CA TYR A 237 7.69 -15.83 23.76
C TYR A 237 8.38 -16.90 24.60
N ASP A 238 9.65 -17.15 24.30
CA ASP A 238 10.51 -18.00 25.13
C ASP A 238 10.94 -17.29 26.43
N GLU A 239 11.69 -17.99 27.29
CA GLU A 239 12.19 -17.44 28.56
C GLU A 239 13.15 -16.26 28.38
N ASP A 240 13.78 -16.15 27.20
CA ASP A 240 14.73 -15.10 26.83
C ASP A 240 14.03 -13.89 26.17
N GLY A 241 12.71 -13.96 25.95
CA GLY A 241 11.89 -12.91 25.35
C GLY A 241 11.93 -12.86 23.83
N ASN A 242 12.45 -13.90 23.16
CA ASN A 242 12.36 -14.05 21.72
C ASN A 242 11.03 -14.70 21.32
N ILE A 243 10.58 -14.45 20.09
CA ILE A 243 9.38 -15.12 19.56
C ILE A 243 9.69 -16.61 19.36
N GLU A 244 8.96 -17.46 20.06
CA GLU A 244 9.01 -18.92 19.91
C GLU A 244 8.01 -19.40 18.87
N ASP A 245 6.77 -18.87 18.92
CA ASP A 245 5.68 -19.31 18.02
C ASP A 245 4.67 -18.17 17.78
N ILE A 246 3.93 -18.29 16.67
CA ILE A 246 2.79 -17.43 16.34
C ILE A 246 1.58 -18.33 16.06
N ILE A 247 0.67 -18.41 17.03
CA ILE A 247 -0.48 -19.31 16.99
C ILE A 247 -1.70 -18.55 16.50
N VAL A 248 -2.10 -18.80 15.25
CA VAL A 248 -3.33 -18.22 14.69
C VAL A 248 -4.56 -18.81 15.38
N GLU A 249 -5.50 -17.97 15.78
CA GLU A 249 -6.73 -18.41 16.44
C GLU A 249 -7.48 -19.47 15.61
N GLU A 250 -7.86 -20.57 16.25
CA GLU A 250 -8.51 -21.72 15.58
C GLU A 250 -9.83 -21.34 14.89
N GLU A 251 -10.51 -20.30 15.38
CA GLU A 251 -11.74 -19.80 14.77
C GLU A 251 -11.49 -19.14 13.40
N ILE A 252 -10.37 -18.44 13.30
CA ILE A 252 -9.92 -17.72 12.11
C ILE A 252 -9.31 -18.71 11.11
N SER A 253 -8.50 -19.67 11.57
CA SER A 253 -7.92 -20.70 10.70
C SER A 253 -8.98 -21.59 10.05
N ASN A 254 -10.07 -21.90 10.78
CA ASN A 254 -11.23 -22.61 10.25
C ASN A 254 -12.18 -21.72 9.42
N MET A 255 -11.81 -20.47 9.13
CA MET A 255 -12.59 -19.50 8.36
C MET A 255 -14.04 -19.33 8.86
N ARG A 256 -14.26 -19.38 10.19
CA ARG A 256 -15.62 -19.25 10.74
C ARG A 256 -16.15 -17.84 10.48
N PRO A 257 -17.30 -17.66 9.79
CA PRO A 257 -17.75 -16.33 9.37
C PRO A 257 -17.94 -15.33 10.52
N ALA A 258 -18.42 -15.79 11.68
CA ALA A 258 -18.62 -14.93 12.84
C ALA A 258 -17.30 -14.43 13.43
N ALA A 259 -16.28 -15.28 13.49
CA ALA A 259 -14.94 -14.92 13.97
C ALA A 259 -14.26 -13.96 12.99
N LEU A 260 -14.30 -14.27 11.69
CA LEU A 260 -13.78 -13.38 10.64
C LEU A 260 -14.47 -12.01 10.66
N PHE A 261 -15.78 -11.95 10.89
CA PHE A 261 -16.51 -10.69 11.00
C PHE A 261 -16.11 -9.90 12.26
N LYS A 262 -16.05 -10.56 13.43
CA LYS A 262 -15.59 -9.94 14.68
C LYS A 262 -14.18 -9.36 14.52
N GLN A 263 -13.30 -10.12 13.88
CA GLN A 263 -11.93 -9.72 13.63
C GLN A 263 -11.83 -8.55 12.63
N SER A 264 -12.62 -8.62 11.57
CA SER A 264 -12.68 -7.58 10.53
C SER A 264 -13.13 -6.23 11.09
N PHE A 265 -14.01 -6.22 12.10
CA PHE A 265 -14.51 -5.01 12.76
C PHE A 265 -13.98 -4.89 14.20
N ASN A 266 -12.68 -5.13 14.38
CA ASN A 266 -12.04 -4.97 15.67
C ASN A 266 -12.05 -3.50 16.12
N ALA A 267 -12.83 -3.19 17.15
CA ALA A 267 -12.97 -1.84 17.69
C ALA A 267 -11.77 -1.40 18.56
N LYS A 268 -10.88 -2.32 18.95
CA LYS A 268 -9.66 -1.96 19.68
C LYS A 268 -8.63 -1.27 18.76
N ASN A 269 -8.57 -1.70 17.50
CA ASN A 269 -7.76 -1.06 16.46
C ASN A 269 -8.62 -0.09 15.63
N PHE A 270 -9.23 0.89 16.31
CA PHE A 270 -10.15 1.84 15.68
C PHE A 270 -9.44 3.07 15.13
N GLY A 271 -9.95 3.57 14.01
CA GLY A 271 -9.47 4.77 13.35
C GLY A 271 -10.59 5.62 12.76
N LEU A 272 -10.24 6.86 12.44
CA LEU A 272 -11.12 7.80 11.77
C LEU A 272 -10.41 8.40 10.57
N GLY A 273 -11.16 8.64 9.52
CA GLY A 273 -10.66 9.30 8.32
C GLY A 273 -11.69 10.22 7.68
N VAL A 274 -11.21 11.13 6.85
CA VAL A 274 -12.03 12.01 6.02
C VAL A 274 -11.43 12.16 4.63
N ASP A 275 -12.29 12.10 3.62
CA ASP A 275 -11.96 12.51 2.26
C ASP A 275 -12.69 13.81 1.91
N LEU A 276 -12.02 14.67 1.17
CA LEU A 276 -12.56 15.93 0.68
C LEU A 276 -12.37 15.99 -0.83
N GLY A 277 -13.39 16.46 -1.53
CA GLY A 277 -13.41 16.57 -2.98
C GLY A 277 -14.04 17.86 -3.45
N VAL A 278 -13.52 18.39 -4.55
CA VAL A 278 -14.10 19.54 -5.26
C VAL A 278 -14.01 19.34 -6.77
N ASP A 279 -15.10 19.68 -7.44
CA ASP A 279 -15.21 19.84 -8.89
C ASP A 279 -15.62 21.28 -9.17
N TYR A 280 -14.87 21.96 -10.04
CA TYR A 280 -15.13 23.33 -10.48
C TYR A 280 -15.23 23.39 -12.00
N ARG A 281 -16.37 23.88 -12.49
CA ARG A 281 -16.63 24.10 -13.91
C ARG A 281 -16.67 25.60 -14.21
N PRO A 282 -15.53 26.24 -14.53
CA PRO A 282 -15.51 27.65 -14.92
C PRO A 282 -16.24 27.92 -16.24
N THR A 283 -16.33 26.91 -17.12
CA THR A 283 -17.13 26.93 -18.36
C THR A 283 -17.63 25.52 -18.66
N ASP A 284 -18.53 25.35 -19.62
CA ASP A 284 -19.02 24.03 -20.05
C ASP A 284 -17.94 23.13 -20.67
N ARG A 285 -16.77 23.67 -21.01
CA ARG A 285 -15.66 22.94 -21.65
C ARG A 285 -14.54 22.54 -20.69
N TRP A 286 -14.49 23.15 -19.52
CA TRP A 286 -13.39 22.96 -18.57
C TRP A 286 -13.92 22.43 -17.24
N LEU A 287 -13.37 21.31 -16.80
CA LEU A 287 -13.57 20.76 -15.47
C LEU A 287 -12.21 20.74 -14.76
N LEU A 288 -12.12 21.48 -13.67
CA LEU A 288 -11.01 21.42 -12.72
C LEU A 288 -11.48 20.58 -11.53
N SER A 289 -10.73 19.56 -11.18
CA SER A 289 -11.12 18.59 -10.17
C SER A 289 -9.93 18.35 -9.25
N ALA A 290 -10.18 18.35 -7.94
CA ALA A 290 -9.17 18.13 -6.92
C ALA A 290 -9.78 17.38 -5.74
N SER A 291 -8.99 16.51 -5.12
CA SER A 291 -9.38 15.77 -3.93
C SER A 291 -8.19 15.59 -3.01
N VAL A 292 -8.49 15.46 -1.71
CA VAL A 292 -7.56 15.00 -0.69
C VAL A 292 -8.24 13.82 -0.01
N LEU A 293 -7.59 12.66 -0.08
CA LEU A 293 -8.15 11.39 0.36
C LEU A 293 -7.38 10.90 1.59
N ASP A 294 -8.03 10.03 2.36
CA ASP A 294 -7.43 9.25 3.44
C ASP A 294 -6.75 10.13 4.52
N ILE A 295 -7.29 11.33 4.80
CA ILE A 295 -6.83 12.15 5.94
C ILE A 295 -7.36 11.49 7.21
N GLY A 296 -6.50 10.78 7.93
CA GLY A 296 -6.91 10.03 9.10
C GLY A 296 -5.80 9.30 9.79
N TYR A 297 -6.19 8.43 10.72
CA TYR A 297 -5.29 7.54 11.43
C TYR A 297 -6.04 6.30 11.90
N ILE A 298 -5.30 5.24 12.19
CA ILE A 298 -5.76 4.08 12.97
C ILE A 298 -4.91 4.03 14.23
N HIS A 299 -5.55 3.83 15.38
CA HIS A 299 -4.84 3.65 16.64
C HIS A 299 -4.75 2.16 16.96
N TRP A 300 -3.55 1.59 16.80
CA TRP A 300 -3.27 0.17 17.05
C TRP A 300 -3.03 -0.05 18.54
N THR A 301 -3.87 -0.87 19.17
CA THR A 301 -3.78 -1.20 20.61
C THR A 301 -4.00 -2.67 20.94
N ASP A 302 -4.50 -3.46 19.99
CA ASP A 302 -4.76 -4.88 20.18
C ASP A 302 -3.59 -5.73 19.69
N GLU A 303 -3.13 -6.67 20.53
CA GLU A 303 -2.01 -7.58 20.24
C GLU A 303 -0.84 -6.86 19.57
N VAL A 304 -0.38 -5.77 20.20
CA VAL A 304 0.74 -4.96 19.71
C VAL A 304 2.05 -5.50 20.25
N HIS A 305 2.94 -5.86 19.34
CA HIS A 305 4.24 -6.44 19.63
C HIS A 305 5.34 -5.57 19.04
N LYS A 306 6.43 -5.46 19.79
CA LYS A 306 7.66 -4.84 19.33
C LYS A 306 8.78 -5.86 19.44
N VAL A 307 9.46 -6.12 18.34
CA VAL A 307 10.52 -7.13 18.24
C VAL A 307 11.78 -6.43 17.79
N SER A 308 12.85 -6.62 18.54
CA SER A 308 14.17 -6.12 18.20
C SER A 308 15.12 -7.30 18.06
N PHE A 309 15.82 -7.36 16.94
CA PHE A 309 16.81 -8.40 16.65
C PHE A 309 18.15 -7.73 16.44
N LYS A 310 19.10 -8.02 17.32
CA LYS A 310 20.48 -7.55 17.18
C LYS A 310 21.43 -8.74 17.24
N THR A 311 22.17 -8.97 16.16
CA THR A 311 23.10 -10.08 16.08
C THR A 311 24.37 -9.70 15.32
N ASP A 312 25.48 -10.25 15.77
CA ASP A 312 26.74 -10.35 15.06
C ASP A 312 27.02 -11.84 14.93
N TYR A 313 26.87 -12.40 13.74
CA TYR A 313 26.97 -13.83 13.51
C TYR A 313 28.02 -14.15 12.46
N ASP A 314 28.91 -15.07 12.83
CA ASP A 314 29.99 -15.58 12.00
C ASP A 314 29.56 -16.93 11.42
N TYR A 315 29.20 -16.94 10.13
CA TYR A 315 28.80 -18.13 9.39
C TYR A 315 30.01 -18.76 8.68
N THR A 316 30.40 -19.96 9.09
CA THR A 316 31.57 -20.68 8.55
C THR A 316 31.25 -21.56 7.34
N GLY A 317 30.08 -21.40 6.72
CA GLY A 317 29.62 -22.29 5.64
C GLY A 317 28.95 -23.59 6.15
N LEU A 318 28.40 -24.37 5.22
CA LEU A 318 27.88 -25.71 5.47
C LEU A 318 29.00 -26.74 5.21
N GLU A 319 29.43 -27.47 6.24
CA GLU A 319 30.24 -28.68 6.04
C GLU A 319 29.39 -29.75 5.34
N VAL A 320 29.63 -29.94 4.05
CA VAL A 320 29.07 -31.08 3.30
C VAL A 320 29.96 -32.29 3.58
N ASN A 321 29.59 -33.10 4.57
CA ASN A 321 30.16 -34.43 4.79
C ASN A 321 29.53 -35.46 3.83
#